data_AF-A0A556C121-F1
#
_entry.id   AF-A0A556C121-F1
#
_cell.length_a   1.000
_cell.length_b   1.000
_cell.length_c   1.000
_cell.angle_alpha   90.00
_cell.angle_beta   90.00
_cell.angle_gamma   90.00
#
_symmetry.space_group_name_H-M   'P 1'
#
loop_
_entity.id
_entity.type
_entity.pdbx_description
1 polymer ?
#
loop_
_entity_poly.entity_id
_entity_poly.type
_entity_poly.pdbx_seq_one_letter_code
_entity_poly.pdbx_strand_id
1 'polypeptide(L)'
;MKKFSKGITAVALTGSLLLTPISSYAASDDITGHPFEQHMRTLINKGIMSGYGNDVYLPDKEITRAEFATLVAKALQLPQADSNFSDVPKTYGLYDGVSRAFGAGIIKGRSPETFAPNDVITREEMAVMVKQALDYKKVNVTVSPLTFADTNRINYKEHVQVMVATGIIKGYPEDNTFRPHLSATRGMASAMLNLMLGKIGGGETPVETKNYVLLNDAGKVVERYTTYKEAVTAAQNKGINAVKYENEYVWIKDGFAAAKQISGDTINIYGDNLKTVYTYIQYGTELKVLEVGEDRVKVQLSDLTGYVQKNEVTLIPENEMKKSSYYVKPDGYLYHRYFTYNTSSPKYAEYRFGAAPSFMKQGGSMYSVDGKTFGNETFYQYFNYVSLRSKTEYTAEQLDSYIKSVKADSPLIGLGAKFKEVESKYNVNALFLYSLAAHESDFGTSRLAREKNNLFGLNATDNSPFGNGLSFNSKEDCIEHAAKVYMSEGYLNPGHWRYTATYTGDKAGGLNMKYASDANWGKKVAGHMFRFDSYLGKKEYNKYKLARVTNKVEAKKDPRTSNERLYNLAANKVVTITGEETINGQAWVKIISDDPAVNEAYVAKENIEYVKQ
;
A
#
# COMPACT_ATOMS: atom_id res chain seq x y z
N MET A 1 -20.16 10.09 19.01
CA MET A 1 -21.36 9.54 18.34
C MET A 1 -21.65 10.36 17.08
N LYS A 2 -22.12 9.69 16.01
CA LYS A 2 -22.35 10.14 14.61
C LYS A 2 -21.12 9.95 13.71
N LYS A 3 -20.93 8.75 13.16
CA LYS A 3 -21.51 8.14 11.92
C LYS A 3 -20.62 8.46 10.69
N PHE A 4 -19.68 7.55 10.42
CA PHE A 4 -18.95 7.47 9.15
C PHE A 4 -19.89 6.95 8.05
N SER A 5 -20.10 7.75 7.00
CA SER A 5 -20.75 7.29 5.77
C SER A 5 -19.69 7.01 4.71
N LYS A 6 -19.78 5.82 4.13
CA LYS A 6 -19.06 5.34 2.95
C LYS A 6 -19.41 6.19 1.72
N GLY A 7 -18.44 6.41 0.83
CA GLY A 7 -18.64 6.89 -0.56
C GLY A 7 -17.37 6.56 -1.34
N ILE A 8 -17.35 5.46 -2.10
CA ILE A 8 -17.66 5.35 -3.53
C ILE A 8 -16.79 6.28 -4.38
N THR A 9 -15.77 5.65 -4.97
CA THR A 9 -14.73 6.23 -5.83
C THR A 9 -15.23 6.31 -7.27
N ALA A 10 -15.08 7.49 -7.90
CA ALA A 10 -15.17 7.66 -9.34
C ALA A 10 -13.97 8.48 -9.82
N VAL A 11 -13.22 7.90 -10.76
CA VAL A 11 -11.93 8.33 -11.29
C VAL A 11 -12.15 9.32 -12.45
N ALA A 12 -11.34 10.37 -12.54
CA ALA A 12 -11.15 11.14 -13.78
C ALA A 12 -9.66 11.45 -14.01
N LEU A 13 -9.10 10.72 -14.98
CA LEU A 13 -7.78 10.84 -15.57
C LEU A 13 -7.64 12.14 -16.38
N THR A 14 -6.49 12.82 -16.32
CA THR A 14 -6.01 13.62 -17.45
C THR A 14 -4.52 13.40 -17.64
N GLY A 15 -4.15 12.62 -18.65
CA GLY A 15 -2.78 12.45 -19.12
C GLY A 15 -2.79 12.00 -20.58
N SER A 16 -2.36 12.89 -21.48
CA SER A 16 -2.29 12.68 -22.92
C SER A 16 -1.49 11.43 -23.29
N LEU A 17 -2.13 10.49 -24.01
CA LEU A 17 -1.49 9.33 -24.63
C LEU A 17 -0.65 9.75 -25.83
N LEU A 18 0.65 9.46 -25.80
CA LEU A 18 1.38 9.10 -27.00
C LEU A 18 1.18 7.60 -27.21
N LEU A 19 0.35 7.25 -28.19
CA LEU A 19 0.07 5.87 -28.61
C LEU A 19 1.29 5.30 -29.34
N THR A 20 2.03 4.41 -28.69
CA THR A 20 2.78 3.36 -29.39
C THR A 20 2.07 2.03 -29.17
N PRO A 21 2.00 1.14 -30.17
CA PRO A 21 1.33 -0.14 -30.03
C PRO A 21 2.11 -1.01 -29.06
N ILE A 22 1.60 -1.14 -27.83
CA ILE A 22 2.02 -2.15 -26.87
C ILE A 22 1.33 -3.45 -27.29
N SER A 23 2.10 -4.47 -27.68
CA SER A 23 1.58 -5.83 -27.71
C SER A 23 1.21 -6.23 -26.29
N SER A 24 -0.07 -6.11 -25.98
CA SER A 24 -0.73 -6.73 -24.83
C SER A 24 -0.44 -8.23 -24.87
N TYR A 25 0.18 -8.78 -23.83
CA TYR A 25 -0.10 -10.17 -23.50
C TYR A 25 -1.52 -10.17 -22.94
N ALA A 26 -2.49 -10.36 -23.83
CA ALA A 26 -3.89 -10.52 -23.45
C ALA A 26 -3.99 -11.73 -22.51
N ALA A 27 -4.69 -11.58 -21.39
CA ALA A 27 -5.22 -12.75 -20.68
C ALA A 27 -6.04 -13.55 -21.70
N SER A 28 -5.81 -14.87 -21.78
CA SER A 28 -6.47 -15.71 -22.78
C SER A 28 -7.98 -15.84 -22.53
N ASP A 29 -8.42 -15.62 -21.29
CA ASP A 29 -9.81 -15.68 -20.83
C ASP A 29 -10.01 -14.83 -19.55
N ASP A 30 -11.26 -14.67 -19.12
CA ASP A 30 -11.66 -13.93 -17.91
C ASP A 30 -11.52 -14.71 -16.59
N ILE A 31 -10.95 -15.92 -16.63
CA ILE A 31 -10.65 -16.74 -15.44
C ILE A 31 -9.16 -16.74 -15.09
N THR A 32 -8.27 -16.33 -16.01
CA THR A 32 -6.83 -16.23 -15.77
C THR A 32 -6.53 -15.22 -14.66
N GLY A 33 -5.89 -15.67 -13.58
CA GLY A 33 -5.58 -14.87 -12.39
C GLY A 33 -6.72 -14.74 -11.38
N HIS A 34 -7.88 -15.38 -11.62
CA HIS A 34 -9.01 -15.34 -10.69
C HIS A 34 -8.81 -16.32 -9.51
N PRO A 35 -9.22 -15.99 -8.26
CA PRO A 35 -9.05 -16.89 -7.10
C PRO A 35 -9.69 -18.29 -7.23
N PHE A 36 -10.64 -18.47 -8.15
CA PHE A 36 -11.31 -19.75 -8.42
C PHE A 36 -10.86 -20.41 -9.74
N GLU A 37 -9.80 -19.89 -10.39
CA GLU A 37 -9.31 -20.34 -11.69
C GLU A 37 -9.14 -21.87 -11.75
N GLN A 38 -8.39 -22.45 -10.80
CA GLN A 38 -8.09 -23.88 -10.79
C GLN A 38 -9.37 -24.74 -10.78
N HIS A 39 -10.36 -24.35 -9.95
CA HIS A 39 -11.61 -25.08 -9.84
C HIS A 39 -12.44 -24.96 -11.12
N MET A 40 -12.54 -23.74 -11.67
CA MET A 40 -13.26 -23.51 -12.92
C MET A 40 -12.63 -24.28 -14.08
N ARG A 41 -11.31 -24.17 -14.27
CA ARG A 41 -10.59 -24.92 -15.31
C ARG A 41 -10.77 -26.43 -15.19
N THR A 42 -10.75 -26.95 -13.97
CA THR A 42 -10.98 -28.40 -13.74
C THR A 42 -12.37 -28.83 -14.23
N LEU A 43 -13.41 -28.06 -13.89
CA LEU A 43 -14.77 -28.38 -14.31
C LEU A 43 -15.00 -28.14 -15.81
N ILE A 44 -14.35 -27.13 -16.40
CA ILE A 44 -14.37 -26.86 -17.84
C ILE A 44 -13.74 -28.03 -18.61
N ASN A 45 -12.54 -28.46 -18.19
CA ASN A 45 -11.83 -29.58 -18.81
C ASN A 45 -12.60 -30.91 -18.69
N LYS A 46 -13.36 -31.09 -17.61
CA LYS A 46 -14.25 -32.24 -17.42
C LYS A 46 -15.59 -32.12 -18.19
N GLY A 47 -15.82 -31.02 -18.91
CA GLY A 47 -17.06 -30.75 -19.64
C GLY A 47 -18.28 -30.47 -18.74
N ILE A 48 -18.06 -30.23 -17.45
CA ILE A 48 -19.11 -30.01 -16.45
C ILE A 48 -19.59 -28.55 -16.52
N MET A 49 -18.65 -27.62 -16.62
CA MET A 49 -18.91 -26.18 -16.72
C MET A 49 -18.59 -25.68 -18.13
N SER A 50 -19.40 -24.76 -18.64
CA SER A 50 -19.20 -24.11 -19.93
C SER A 50 -19.19 -22.60 -19.76
N GLY A 51 -18.42 -21.91 -20.62
CA GLY A 51 -18.43 -20.46 -20.75
C GLY A 51 -19.63 -19.93 -21.52
N TYR A 52 -19.69 -18.62 -21.68
CA TYR A 52 -20.69 -17.87 -22.44
C TYR A 52 -20.27 -17.63 -23.91
N GLY A 53 -19.16 -18.23 -24.35
CA GLY A 53 -18.57 -18.05 -25.67
C GLY A 53 -17.38 -17.09 -25.65
N ASN A 54 -16.54 -17.14 -26.69
CA ASN A 54 -15.36 -16.27 -26.86
C ASN A 54 -14.46 -16.20 -25.62
N ASP A 55 -14.20 -17.35 -24.98
CA ASP A 55 -13.34 -17.46 -23.80
C ASP A 55 -13.81 -16.63 -22.57
N VAL A 56 -15.11 -16.36 -22.46
CA VAL A 56 -15.75 -15.67 -21.33
C VAL A 56 -16.49 -16.68 -20.44
N TYR A 57 -16.23 -16.69 -19.14
CA TYR A 57 -16.77 -17.64 -18.16
C TYR A 57 -17.47 -16.99 -16.95
N LEU A 58 -17.25 -15.69 -16.74
CA LEU A 58 -17.87 -14.83 -15.73
C LEU A 58 -17.76 -15.38 -14.29
N PRO A 59 -16.55 -15.51 -13.72
CA PRO A 59 -16.35 -16.13 -12.40
C PRO A 59 -17.10 -15.44 -11.26
N ASP A 60 -17.27 -14.12 -11.32
CA ASP A 60 -17.94 -13.32 -10.28
C ASP A 60 -19.45 -13.15 -10.49
N LYS A 61 -19.99 -13.62 -11.63
CA LYS A 61 -21.42 -13.57 -11.87
C LYS A 61 -22.15 -14.47 -10.87
N GLU A 62 -23.19 -13.95 -10.25
CA GLU A 62 -24.11 -14.72 -9.43
C GLU A 62 -24.70 -15.89 -10.24
N ILE A 63 -24.81 -17.06 -9.59
CA ILE A 63 -25.34 -18.28 -10.21
C ILE A 63 -26.75 -18.57 -9.70
N THR A 64 -27.63 -18.98 -10.60
CA THR A 64 -29.00 -19.34 -10.28
C THR A 64 -29.11 -20.76 -9.71
N ARG A 65 -30.23 -21.05 -9.04
CA ARG A 65 -30.56 -22.40 -8.53
C ARG A 65 -30.57 -23.44 -9.66
N ALA A 66 -31.12 -23.11 -10.83
CA ALA A 66 -31.15 -24.03 -11.97
C ALA A 66 -29.77 -24.26 -12.58
N GLU A 67 -28.94 -23.22 -12.70
CA GLU A 67 -27.56 -23.35 -13.18
C GLU A 67 -26.75 -24.27 -12.25
N PHE A 68 -26.83 -24.08 -10.92
CA PHE A 68 -26.09 -24.92 -9.98
C PHE A 68 -26.59 -26.37 -9.97
N ALA A 69 -27.92 -26.59 -9.96
CA ALA A 69 -28.51 -27.93 -10.05
C ALA A 69 -28.05 -28.67 -11.32
N THR A 70 -27.98 -27.96 -12.45
CA THR A 70 -27.49 -28.51 -13.72
C THR A 70 -26.02 -28.90 -13.64
N LEU A 71 -25.17 -28.09 -13.00
CA LEU A 71 -23.75 -28.43 -12.81
C LEU A 71 -23.59 -29.68 -11.95
N VAL A 72 -24.37 -29.82 -10.86
CA VAL A 72 -24.37 -31.04 -10.03
C VAL A 72 -24.83 -32.26 -10.83
N ALA A 73 -25.89 -32.12 -11.63
CA ALA A 73 -26.38 -33.21 -12.48
C ALA A 73 -25.35 -33.70 -13.49
N LYS A 74 -24.64 -32.76 -14.14
CA LYS A 74 -23.53 -33.06 -15.05
C LYS A 74 -22.35 -33.71 -14.31
N ALA A 75 -21.95 -33.15 -13.18
CA ALA A 75 -20.82 -33.64 -12.39
C ALA A 75 -20.99 -35.09 -11.94
N LEU A 76 -22.21 -35.48 -11.58
CA LEU A 76 -22.51 -36.83 -11.10
C LEU A 76 -22.99 -37.80 -12.20
N GLN A 77 -23.14 -37.30 -13.43
CA GLN A 77 -23.70 -38.02 -14.58
C GLN A 77 -25.05 -38.67 -14.24
N LEU A 78 -25.98 -37.86 -13.73
CA LEU A 78 -27.26 -38.36 -13.23
C LEU A 78 -28.15 -38.93 -14.36
N PRO A 79 -28.92 -40.00 -14.07
CA PRO A 79 -29.85 -40.59 -15.04
C PRO A 79 -30.95 -39.61 -15.41
N GLN A 80 -31.54 -39.81 -16.59
CA GLN A 80 -32.65 -38.98 -17.07
C GLN A 80 -33.86 -39.14 -16.16
N ALA A 81 -34.54 -38.02 -15.91
CA ALA A 81 -35.77 -37.95 -15.14
C ALA A 81 -36.59 -36.74 -15.61
N ASP A 82 -37.86 -36.70 -15.24
CA ASP A 82 -38.76 -35.56 -15.45
C ASP A 82 -39.09 -34.93 -14.09
N SER A 83 -39.01 -33.58 -13.99
CA SER A 83 -39.52 -32.87 -12.82
C SER A 83 -41.01 -32.54 -12.97
N ASN A 84 -41.70 -32.36 -11.84
CA ASN A 84 -43.08 -31.90 -11.75
C ASN A 84 -43.20 -30.38 -11.53
N PHE A 85 -42.12 -29.62 -11.70
CA PHE A 85 -42.11 -28.17 -11.45
C PHE A 85 -42.76 -27.40 -12.61
N SER A 86 -43.82 -26.66 -12.30
CA SER A 86 -44.58 -25.84 -13.25
C SER A 86 -43.76 -24.68 -13.84
N ASP A 87 -42.81 -24.15 -13.08
CA ASP A 87 -41.90 -23.07 -13.48
C ASP A 87 -40.63 -23.59 -14.18
N VAL A 88 -40.51 -24.89 -14.38
CA VAL A 88 -39.46 -25.55 -15.19
C VAL A 88 -40.13 -26.45 -16.23
N PRO A 89 -40.87 -25.89 -17.21
CA PRO A 89 -41.48 -26.68 -18.28
C PRO A 89 -40.40 -27.30 -19.18
N LYS A 90 -40.78 -28.32 -19.99
CA LYS A 90 -39.86 -29.00 -20.94
C LYS A 90 -39.17 -28.04 -21.93
N THR A 91 -39.75 -26.87 -22.16
CA THR A 91 -39.21 -25.79 -23.00
C THR A 91 -38.17 -24.91 -22.30
N TYR A 92 -38.01 -25.04 -20.98
CA TYR A 92 -37.02 -24.27 -20.21
C TYR A 92 -35.59 -24.77 -20.52
N GLY A 93 -34.68 -23.85 -20.80
CA GLY A 93 -33.33 -24.19 -21.32
C GLY A 93 -32.47 -25.09 -20.41
N LEU A 94 -32.76 -25.15 -19.11
CA LEU A 94 -32.07 -26.02 -18.15
C LEU A 94 -32.97 -27.17 -17.63
N TYR A 95 -34.08 -27.48 -18.32
CA TYR A 95 -35.06 -28.50 -17.91
C TYR A 95 -34.40 -29.84 -17.59
N ASP A 96 -33.54 -30.34 -18.47
CA ASP A 96 -32.89 -31.65 -18.33
C ASP A 96 -32.02 -31.70 -17.06
N GLY A 97 -31.16 -30.70 -16.85
CA GLY A 97 -30.28 -30.64 -15.67
C GLY A 97 -31.04 -30.58 -14.36
N VAL A 98 -32.07 -29.73 -14.28
CA VAL A 98 -32.94 -29.62 -13.10
C VAL A 98 -33.71 -30.92 -12.87
N SER A 99 -34.29 -31.51 -13.92
CA SER A 99 -35.10 -32.73 -13.80
C SER A 99 -34.28 -33.94 -13.35
N ARG A 100 -33.05 -34.10 -13.85
CA ARG A 100 -32.11 -35.13 -13.39
C ARG A 100 -31.76 -34.97 -11.91
N ALA A 101 -31.44 -33.75 -11.49
CA ALA A 101 -31.13 -33.46 -10.09
C ALA A 101 -32.34 -33.74 -9.18
N PHE A 102 -33.55 -33.45 -9.65
CA PHE A 102 -34.78 -33.73 -8.92
C PHE A 102 -35.03 -35.24 -8.80
N GLY A 103 -34.95 -35.99 -9.90
CA GLY A 103 -35.12 -37.44 -9.90
C GLY A 103 -34.10 -38.19 -9.05
N ALA A 104 -32.90 -37.63 -8.89
CA ALA A 104 -31.87 -38.15 -7.98
C ALA A 104 -32.06 -37.75 -6.51
N GLY A 105 -33.08 -36.94 -6.19
CA GLY A 105 -33.35 -36.45 -4.84
C GLY A 105 -32.38 -35.38 -4.34
N ILE A 106 -31.55 -34.80 -5.22
CA ILE A 106 -30.53 -33.82 -4.87
C ILE A 106 -31.12 -32.43 -4.64
N ILE A 107 -32.20 -32.12 -5.35
CA ILE A 107 -32.93 -30.86 -5.21
C ILE A 107 -34.38 -31.07 -4.79
N LYS A 108 -34.94 -30.07 -4.12
CA LYS A 108 -36.37 -29.93 -3.83
C LYS A 108 -36.84 -28.55 -4.25
N GLY A 109 -38.12 -28.44 -4.59
CA GLY A 109 -38.76 -27.16 -4.89
C GLY A 109 -38.94 -26.30 -3.64
N ARG A 110 -39.20 -25.01 -3.84
CA ARG A 110 -39.72 -24.11 -2.81
C ARG A 110 -41.11 -24.53 -2.36
N SER A 111 -41.87 -25.14 -3.26
CA SER A 111 -43.13 -25.85 -3.03
C SER A 111 -43.11 -27.18 -3.81
N PRO A 112 -44.11 -28.06 -3.65
CA PRO A 112 -44.21 -29.29 -4.44
C PRO A 112 -44.20 -29.09 -5.96
N GLU A 113 -44.64 -27.92 -6.47
CA GLU A 113 -44.80 -27.64 -7.90
C GLU A 113 -43.95 -26.44 -8.40
N THR A 114 -43.13 -25.84 -7.53
CA THR A 114 -42.35 -24.62 -7.87
C THR A 114 -40.89 -24.78 -7.42
N PHE A 115 -39.95 -24.66 -8.36
CA PHE A 115 -38.50 -24.77 -8.08
C PHE A 115 -37.82 -23.41 -7.81
N ALA A 116 -38.33 -22.35 -8.41
CA ALA A 116 -37.73 -21.03 -8.55
C ALA A 116 -36.36 -21.08 -9.27
N PRO A 117 -36.33 -21.42 -10.58
CA PRO A 117 -35.10 -21.73 -11.29
C PRO A 117 -34.16 -20.53 -11.49
N ASN A 118 -34.72 -19.31 -11.57
CA ASN A 118 -33.98 -18.08 -11.85
C ASN A 118 -33.52 -17.34 -10.59
N ASP A 119 -33.93 -17.81 -9.39
CA ASP A 119 -33.44 -17.23 -8.14
C ASP A 119 -31.94 -17.48 -8.00
N VAL A 120 -31.22 -16.47 -7.52
CA VAL A 120 -29.81 -16.60 -7.16
C VAL A 120 -29.70 -17.53 -5.95
N ILE A 121 -28.79 -18.52 -6.04
CA ILE A 121 -28.62 -19.50 -4.96
C ILE A 121 -27.74 -18.92 -3.85
N THR A 122 -28.11 -19.18 -2.60
CA THR A 122 -27.31 -18.79 -1.43
C THR A 122 -26.27 -19.85 -1.08
N ARG A 123 -25.28 -19.48 -0.27
CA ARG A 123 -24.25 -20.41 0.22
C ARG A 123 -24.81 -21.59 1.00
N GLU A 124 -25.83 -21.37 1.85
CA GLU A 124 -26.44 -22.48 2.58
C GLU A 124 -27.27 -23.40 1.68
N GLU A 125 -27.90 -22.85 0.63
CA GLU A 125 -28.64 -23.67 -0.34
C GLU A 125 -27.71 -24.52 -1.22
N MET A 126 -26.53 -24.00 -1.60
CA MET A 126 -25.51 -24.82 -2.25
C MET A 126 -25.05 -25.96 -1.33
N ALA A 127 -24.82 -25.68 -0.04
CA ALA A 127 -24.45 -26.69 0.94
C ALA A 127 -25.52 -27.80 1.06
N VAL A 128 -26.80 -27.44 0.97
CA VAL A 128 -27.90 -28.42 0.93
C VAL A 128 -27.75 -29.35 -0.29
N MET A 129 -27.63 -28.80 -1.50
CA MET A 129 -27.53 -29.61 -2.72
C MET A 129 -26.27 -30.49 -2.73
N VAL A 130 -25.14 -29.97 -2.26
CA VAL A 130 -23.87 -30.71 -2.22
C VAL A 130 -23.92 -31.84 -1.18
N LYS A 131 -24.54 -31.62 -0.02
CA LYS A 131 -24.76 -32.69 0.95
C LYS A 131 -25.64 -33.80 0.36
N GLN A 132 -26.75 -33.45 -0.30
CA GLN A 132 -27.62 -34.46 -0.94
C GLN A 132 -26.89 -35.22 -2.06
N ALA A 133 -25.99 -34.56 -2.79
CA ALA A 133 -25.12 -35.21 -3.76
C ALA A 133 -24.14 -36.20 -3.11
N LEU A 134 -23.56 -35.86 -1.95
CA LEU A 134 -22.72 -36.78 -1.17
C LEU A 134 -23.52 -37.99 -0.67
N ASP A 135 -24.74 -37.77 -0.16
CA ASP A 135 -25.64 -38.85 0.27
C ASP A 135 -26.03 -39.77 -0.89
N TYR A 136 -26.37 -39.19 -2.05
CA TYR A 136 -26.69 -39.94 -3.28
C TYR A 136 -25.54 -40.87 -3.67
N LYS A 137 -24.29 -40.44 -3.44
CA LYS A 137 -23.08 -41.25 -3.67
C LYS A 137 -22.64 -42.05 -2.43
N LYS A 138 -23.46 -42.09 -1.38
CA LYS A 138 -23.25 -42.86 -0.14
C LYS A 138 -21.94 -42.52 0.58
N VAL A 139 -21.53 -41.25 0.53
CA VAL A 139 -20.35 -40.76 1.26
C VAL A 139 -20.74 -40.51 2.72
N ASN A 140 -20.22 -41.34 3.62
CA ASN A 140 -20.45 -41.19 5.06
C ASN A 140 -19.50 -40.13 5.65
N VAL A 141 -20.04 -39.14 6.34
CA VAL A 141 -19.27 -38.05 6.95
C VAL A 141 -19.63 -37.93 8.42
N THR A 142 -18.64 -38.10 9.29
CA THR A 142 -18.77 -37.80 10.72
C THR A 142 -18.68 -36.29 10.92
N VAL A 143 -19.70 -35.70 11.52
CA VAL A 143 -19.80 -34.25 11.72
C VAL A 143 -19.43 -33.82 13.15
N SER A 144 -19.02 -32.56 13.30
CA SER A 144 -18.78 -31.88 14.58
C SER A 144 -19.61 -30.59 14.68
N PRO A 145 -19.81 -30.03 15.87
CA PRO A 145 -20.49 -28.73 16.02
C PRO A 145 -19.81 -27.62 15.23
N LEU A 146 -20.61 -26.71 14.65
CA LEU A 146 -20.09 -25.53 13.97
C LEU A 146 -19.51 -24.53 14.96
N THR A 147 -18.41 -23.88 14.57
CA THR A 147 -17.69 -22.88 15.38
C THR A 147 -17.73 -21.47 14.77
N PHE A 148 -18.55 -21.25 13.74
CA PHE A 148 -18.66 -19.95 13.08
C PHE A 148 -19.38 -18.92 13.96
N ALA A 149 -18.94 -17.66 13.89
CA ALA A 149 -19.52 -16.54 14.63
C ALA A 149 -21.00 -16.27 14.28
N ASP A 150 -21.42 -16.62 13.07
CA ASP A 150 -22.79 -16.47 12.57
C ASP A 150 -23.59 -17.79 12.53
N THR A 151 -23.19 -18.78 13.33
CA THR A 151 -23.86 -20.10 13.39
C THR A 151 -25.36 -20.00 13.69
N ASN A 152 -25.81 -18.98 14.44
CA ASN A 152 -27.22 -18.74 14.73
C ASN A 152 -28.05 -18.30 13.52
N ARG A 153 -27.42 -17.85 12.43
CA ARG A 153 -28.08 -17.44 11.17
C ARG A 153 -28.20 -18.58 10.15
N ILE A 154 -27.61 -19.74 10.45
CA ILE A 154 -27.59 -20.89 9.53
C ILE A 154 -28.88 -21.69 9.74
N ASN A 155 -29.71 -21.77 8.69
CA ASN A 155 -30.96 -22.54 8.74
C ASN A 155 -30.68 -24.05 8.59
N TYR A 156 -29.71 -24.42 7.76
CA TYR A 156 -29.38 -25.81 7.42
C TYR A 156 -28.10 -26.30 8.10
N LYS A 157 -28.04 -26.25 9.44
CA LYS A 157 -26.81 -26.52 10.22
C LYS A 157 -26.16 -27.86 9.89
N GLU A 158 -26.93 -28.94 9.85
CA GLU A 158 -26.40 -30.27 9.55
C GLU A 158 -25.72 -30.34 8.17
N HIS A 159 -26.26 -29.64 7.17
CA HIS A 159 -25.70 -29.61 5.83
C HIS A 159 -24.36 -28.87 5.83
N VAL A 160 -24.29 -27.73 6.52
CA VAL A 160 -23.06 -26.97 6.67
C VAL A 160 -22.01 -27.75 7.48
N GLN A 161 -22.42 -28.51 8.51
CA GLN A 161 -21.51 -29.37 9.26
C GLN A 161 -20.83 -30.41 8.37
N VAL A 162 -21.57 -31.03 7.45
CA VAL A 162 -21.00 -31.96 6.46
C VAL A 162 -19.99 -31.22 5.56
N MET A 163 -20.31 -30.02 5.09
CA MET A 163 -19.40 -29.23 4.24
C MET A 163 -18.10 -28.86 4.97
N VAL A 164 -18.17 -28.54 6.26
CA VAL A 164 -16.99 -28.24 7.10
C VAL A 164 -16.19 -29.50 7.37
N ALA A 165 -16.85 -30.58 7.79
CA ALA A 165 -16.18 -31.86 8.12
C ALA A 165 -15.47 -32.48 6.90
N THR A 166 -16.01 -32.27 5.70
CA THR A 166 -15.36 -32.70 4.45
C THR A 166 -14.26 -31.74 3.97
N GLY A 167 -14.17 -30.54 4.53
CA GLY A 167 -13.26 -29.48 4.07
C GLY A 167 -13.70 -28.82 2.75
N ILE A 168 -14.93 -29.05 2.31
CA ILE A 168 -15.54 -28.39 1.14
C ILE A 168 -15.77 -26.90 1.44
N ILE A 169 -16.07 -26.54 2.69
CA ILE A 169 -16.21 -25.14 3.14
C ILE A 169 -15.33 -24.90 4.38
N LYS A 170 -14.52 -23.84 4.33
CA LYS A 170 -13.68 -23.38 5.45
C LYS A 170 -14.20 -22.11 6.16
N GLY A 171 -15.22 -21.46 5.60
CA GLY A 171 -15.69 -20.14 6.06
C GLY A 171 -14.77 -18.99 5.65
N TYR A 172 -15.07 -17.80 6.13
CA TYR A 172 -14.26 -16.60 5.96
C TYR A 172 -13.31 -16.47 7.16
N PRO A 173 -11.99 -16.65 6.98
CA PRO A 173 -11.07 -16.72 8.11
C PRO A 173 -10.90 -15.37 8.82
N GLU A 174 -11.01 -14.26 8.08
CA GLU A 174 -10.93 -12.89 8.63
C GLU A 174 -11.93 -12.57 9.74
N ASP A 175 -13.13 -13.14 9.72
CA ASP A 175 -14.19 -12.88 10.72
C ASP A 175 -14.81 -14.16 11.31
N ASN A 176 -14.30 -15.33 10.95
CA ASN A 176 -14.80 -16.64 11.33
C ASN A 176 -16.31 -16.81 11.03
N THR A 177 -16.79 -16.34 9.87
CA THR A 177 -18.21 -16.47 9.46
C THR A 177 -18.43 -17.47 8.31
N PHE A 178 -19.63 -18.04 8.24
CA PHE A 178 -20.09 -18.86 7.12
C PHE A 178 -20.79 -18.04 6.03
N ARG A 179 -21.54 -17.00 6.42
CA ARG A 179 -22.38 -16.11 5.59
C ARG A 179 -23.49 -16.87 4.85
N PRO A 180 -24.49 -17.43 5.56
CA PRO A 180 -25.45 -18.37 4.99
C PRO A 180 -26.31 -17.81 3.84
N HIS A 181 -26.74 -16.56 3.93
CA HIS A 181 -27.64 -15.94 2.95
C HIS A 181 -26.90 -15.11 1.88
N LEU A 182 -25.56 -15.15 1.85
CA LEU A 182 -24.81 -14.49 0.78
C LEU A 182 -25.03 -15.26 -0.52
N SER A 183 -25.37 -14.54 -1.58
CA SER A 183 -25.44 -15.06 -2.95
C SER A 183 -24.12 -15.72 -3.37
N ALA A 184 -24.21 -16.81 -4.13
CA ALA A 184 -23.06 -17.51 -4.64
C ALA A 184 -22.67 -17.04 -6.05
N THR A 185 -21.37 -16.93 -6.31
CA THR A 185 -20.85 -16.70 -7.67
C THR A 185 -20.56 -18.02 -8.38
N ARG A 186 -20.43 -17.99 -9.71
CA ARG A 186 -20.03 -19.14 -10.53
C ARG A 186 -18.68 -19.71 -10.09
N GLY A 187 -17.72 -18.86 -9.72
CA GLY A 187 -16.44 -19.26 -9.16
C GLY A 187 -16.58 -20.02 -7.84
N MET A 188 -17.40 -19.53 -6.90
CA MET A 188 -17.68 -20.24 -5.65
C MET A 188 -18.36 -21.59 -5.88
N ALA A 189 -19.34 -21.64 -6.79
CA ALA A 189 -20.00 -22.88 -7.18
C ALA A 189 -19.01 -23.89 -7.78
N SER A 190 -18.06 -23.43 -8.60
CA SER A 190 -17.02 -24.28 -9.18
C SER A 190 -16.13 -24.92 -8.10
N ALA A 191 -15.75 -24.14 -7.09
CA ALA A 191 -14.91 -24.61 -6.00
C ALA A 191 -15.64 -25.68 -5.19
N MET A 192 -16.88 -25.41 -4.80
CA MET A 192 -17.68 -26.35 -4.01
C MET A 192 -17.91 -27.67 -4.76
N LEU A 193 -18.21 -27.61 -6.06
CA LEU A 193 -18.46 -28.79 -6.87
C LEU A 193 -17.18 -29.59 -7.17
N ASN A 194 -16.06 -28.92 -7.45
CA ASN A 194 -14.78 -29.60 -7.67
C ASN A 194 -14.31 -30.32 -6.38
N LEU A 195 -14.44 -29.66 -5.23
CA LEU A 195 -14.10 -30.27 -3.94
C LEU A 195 -15.02 -31.44 -3.58
N MET A 196 -16.33 -31.33 -3.86
CA MET A 196 -17.29 -32.42 -3.71
C MET A 196 -16.91 -33.64 -4.55
N LEU A 197 -16.55 -33.44 -5.82
CA LEU A 197 -16.13 -34.54 -6.70
C LEU A 197 -14.89 -35.28 -6.15
N GLY A 198 -13.96 -34.54 -5.55
CA GLY A 198 -12.82 -35.13 -4.84
C GLY A 198 -13.19 -36.01 -3.64
N LYS A 199 -14.41 -35.89 -3.09
CA LYS A 199 -14.90 -36.74 -1.99
C LYS A 199 -15.67 -37.97 -2.45
N ILE A 200 -16.22 -37.94 -3.67
CA ILE A 200 -17.08 -39.00 -4.21
C ILE A 200 -16.26 -40.12 -4.88
N GLY A 201 -15.12 -39.81 -5.49
CA GLY A 201 -14.34 -40.76 -6.29
C GLY A 201 -13.22 -41.49 -5.56
N GLY A 202 -13.49 -42.14 -4.42
CA GLY A 202 -12.48 -42.78 -3.56
C GLY A 202 -11.38 -43.51 -4.34
N GLY A 203 -10.15 -42.98 -4.30
CA GLY A 203 -8.98 -43.58 -4.97
C GLY A 203 -7.96 -42.58 -5.53
N GLU A 204 -8.34 -41.34 -5.78
CA GLU A 204 -7.39 -40.24 -5.83
C GLU A 204 -7.66 -39.40 -4.58
N THR A 205 -6.77 -39.53 -3.58
CA THR A 205 -6.41 -38.37 -2.76
C THR A 205 -6.40 -37.15 -3.68
N PRO A 206 -6.87 -35.95 -3.26
CA PRO A 206 -6.49 -34.76 -4.01
C PRO A 206 -4.99 -34.94 -4.24
N VAL A 207 -4.53 -34.99 -5.49
CA VAL A 207 -3.09 -34.86 -5.75
C VAL A 207 -2.74 -33.69 -4.85
N GLU A 208 -1.96 -33.94 -3.80
CA GLU A 208 -1.51 -32.88 -2.93
C GLU A 208 -0.82 -31.95 -3.90
N THR A 209 -1.53 -30.91 -4.33
CA THR A 209 -1.05 -30.09 -5.42
C THR A 209 0.03 -29.30 -4.74
N LYS A 210 1.25 -29.79 -4.95
CA LYS A 210 2.47 -29.21 -4.40
C LYS A 210 2.71 -27.90 -5.15
N ASN A 211 1.86 -26.92 -4.81
CA ASN A 211 1.76 -25.62 -5.45
C ASN A 211 2.87 -24.70 -4.99
N TYR A 212 3.47 -25.00 -3.83
CA TYR A 212 4.66 -24.32 -3.37
C TYR A 212 5.89 -24.92 -4.02
N VAL A 213 6.66 -24.10 -4.72
CA VAL A 213 7.79 -24.52 -5.53
C VAL A 213 9.04 -23.81 -5.05
N LEU A 214 10.07 -24.59 -4.70
CA LEU A 214 11.40 -24.07 -4.39
C LEU A 214 12.16 -23.86 -5.68
N LEU A 215 12.79 -22.69 -5.81
CA LEU A 215 13.60 -22.33 -6.97
C LEU A 215 15.05 -22.18 -6.55
N ASN A 216 15.99 -22.72 -7.34
CA ASN A 216 17.41 -22.38 -7.16
C ASN A 216 17.69 -20.97 -7.72
N ASP A 217 18.92 -20.48 -7.57
CA ASP A 217 19.33 -19.14 -8.02
C ASP A 217 19.20 -18.92 -9.53
N ALA A 218 19.16 -20.00 -10.32
CA ALA A 218 18.91 -19.99 -11.75
C ALA A 218 17.41 -19.99 -12.12
N GLY A 219 16.51 -19.91 -11.13
CA GLY A 219 15.06 -19.93 -11.32
C GLY A 219 14.49 -21.30 -11.68
N LYS A 220 15.26 -22.38 -11.54
CA LYS A 220 14.81 -23.75 -11.83
C LYS A 220 14.16 -24.38 -10.62
N VAL A 221 13.04 -25.07 -10.85
CA VAL A 221 12.34 -25.87 -9.84
C VAL A 221 13.24 -26.94 -9.26
N VAL A 222 13.42 -26.89 -7.93
CA VAL A 222 14.16 -27.90 -7.16
C VAL A 222 13.20 -28.93 -6.57
N GLU A 223 12.18 -28.46 -5.86
CA GLU A 223 11.23 -29.32 -5.15
C GLU A 223 9.88 -28.63 -4.99
N ARG A 224 8.86 -29.42 -4.67
CA ARG A 224 7.50 -28.94 -4.49
C ARG A 224 6.92 -29.43 -3.16
N TYR A 225 6.11 -28.59 -2.51
CA TYR A 225 5.45 -28.85 -1.24
C TYR A 225 3.98 -28.46 -1.25
N THR A 226 3.20 -29.08 -0.37
CA THR A 226 1.75 -28.90 -0.26
C THR A 226 1.41 -27.69 0.59
N THR A 227 2.18 -27.43 1.64
CA THR A 227 1.95 -26.31 2.55
C THR A 227 3.06 -25.25 2.46
N TYR A 228 2.69 -24.00 2.70
CA TYR A 228 3.63 -22.88 2.81
C TYR A 228 4.72 -23.16 3.86
N LYS A 229 4.31 -23.65 5.04
CA LYS A 229 5.21 -23.89 6.17
C LYS A 229 6.28 -24.92 5.85
N GLU A 230 5.92 -26.04 5.23
CA GLU A 230 6.88 -27.05 4.79
C GLU A 230 7.83 -26.50 3.73
N ALA A 231 7.29 -25.77 2.74
CA ALA A 231 8.09 -25.19 1.66
C ALA A 231 9.14 -24.21 2.20
N VAL A 232 8.75 -23.30 3.08
CA VAL A 232 9.65 -22.30 3.67
C VAL A 232 10.68 -22.97 4.59
N THR A 233 10.26 -23.91 5.43
CA THR A 233 11.18 -24.65 6.31
C THR A 233 12.23 -25.40 5.49
N ALA A 234 11.81 -26.06 4.41
CA ALA A 234 12.71 -26.74 3.51
C ALA A 234 13.63 -25.77 2.75
N ALA A 235 13.11 -24.62 2.29
CA ALA A 235 13.91 -23.60 1.62
C ALA A 235 15.03 -23.09 2.55
N GLN A 236 14.70 -22.76 3.80
CA GLN A 236 15.65 -22.32 4.81
C GLN A 236 16.72 -23.39 5.08
N ASN A 237 16.32 -24.65 5.32
CA ASN A 237 17.25 -25.75 5.59
C ASN A 237 18.19 -26.04 4.42
N LYS A 238 17.73 -25.84 3.19
CA LYS A 238 18.51 -26.10 1.96
C LYS A 238 19.29 -24.88 1.47
N GLY A 239 19.20 -23.74 2.16
CA GLY A 239 19.81 -22.50 1.71
C GLY A 239 19.22 -21.96 0.40
N ILE A 240 17.96 -22.30 0.10
CA ILE A 240 17.23 -21.81 -1.07
C ILE A 240 16.63 -20.43 -0.77
N ASN A 241 16.73 -19.53 -1.74
CA ASN A 241 16.45 -18.11 -1.53
C ASN A 241 15.00 -17.70 -1.82
N ALA A 242 14.17 -18.58 -2.38
CA ALA A 242 12.78 -18.23 -2.69
C ALA A 242 11.83 -19.43 -2.81
N VAL A 243 10.55 -19.18 -2.52
CA VAL A 243 9.42 -20.09 -2.72
C VAL A 243 8.36 -19.37 -3.54
N LYS A 244 7.89 -20.01 -4.62
CA LYS A 244 6.71 -19.58 -5.37
C LYS A 244 5.47 -20.36 -4.98
N TYR A 245 4.32 -19.71 -5.02
CA TYR A 245 3.03 -20.38 -5.14
C TYR A 245 2.45 -19.98 -6.48
N GLU A 246 2.18 -20.97 -7.34
CA GLU A 246 1.85 -20.73 -8.75
C GLU A 246 2.95 -19.91 -9.46
N ASN A 247 2.68 -18.65 -9.81
CA ASN A 247 3.61 -17.76 -10.51
C ASN A 247 4.16 -16.62 -9.63
N GLU A 248 3.67 -16.46 -8.40
CA GLU A 248 4.11 -15.40 -7.50
C GLU A 248 5.08 -15.90 -6.44
N TYR A 249 6.07 -15.07 -6.10
CA TYR A 249 6.90 -15.30 -4.92
C TYR A 249 6.08 -15.06 -3.65
N VAL A 250 5.97 -16.09 -2.82
CA VAL A 250 5.25 -16.05 -1.53
C VAL A 250 6.19 -16.02 -0.34
N TRP A 251 7.47 -16.35 -0.55
CA TRP A 251 8.56 -16.19 0.40
C TRP A 251 9.87 -15.96 -0.35
N ILE A 252 10.68 -15.05 0.17
CA ILE A 252 12.05 -14.79 -0.29
C ILE A 252 12.94 -14.64 0.94
N LYS A 253 14.19 -15.07 0.82
CA LYS A 253 15.21 -14.89 1.86
C LYS A 253 15.67 -13.43 1.89
N ASP A 254 16.04 -12.92 0.73
CA ASP A 254 16.59 -11.59 0.53
C ASP A 254 16.06 -10.98 -0.77
N GLY A 255 15.77 -9.69 -0.75
CA GLY A 255 15.31 -8.95 -1.92
C GLY A 255 14.49 -7.72 -1.53
N PHE A 256 13.49 -7.42 -2.37
CA PHE A 256 12.63 -6.27 -2.21
C PHE A 256 11.16 -6.67 -2.36
N ALA A 257 10.29 -5.75 -1.96
CA ALA A 257 8.87 -5.81 -2.18
C ALA A 257 8.44 -4.55 -2.94
N ALA A 258 7.53 -4.70 -3.89
CA ALA A 258 6.89 -3.59 -4.57
C ALA A 258 5.44 -3.48 -4.10
N ALA A 259 5.02 -2.29 -3.67
CA ALA A 259 3.64 -2.02 -3.29
C ALA A 259 2.67 -2.33 -4.45
N LYS A 260 1.70 -3.23 -4.24
CA LYS A 260 0.68 -3.60 -5.23
C LYS A 260 -0.44 -2.56 -5.25
N GLN A 261 -1.05 -2.37 -6.42
CA GLN A 261 -2.31 -1.65 -6.54
C GLN A 261 -3.46 -2.65 -6.34
N ILE A 262 -3.99 -2.75 -5.11
CA ILE A 262 -5.17 -3.58 -4.82
C ILE A 262 -6.45 -2.74 -4.93
N SER A 263 -6.54 -1.67 -4.15
CA SER A 263 -7.67 -0.74 -4.11
C SER A 263 -7.17 0.64 -3.69
N GLY A 264 -7.34 1.65 -4.56
CA GLY A 264 -6.73 2.96 -4.37
C GLY A 264 -5.23 2.98 -4.70
N ASP A 265 -4.59 4.12 -4.46
CA ASP A 265 -3.22 4.39 -4.93
C ASP A 265 -2.15 4.27 -3.83
N THR A 266 -2.52 3.86 -2.62
CA THR A 266 -1.61 3.78 -1.47
C THR A 266 -1.78 2.51 -0.65
N ILE A 267 -0.70 2.05 -0.05
CA ILE A 267 -0.71 1.04 1.02
C ILE A 267 -0.15 1.63 2.32
N ASN A 268 -0.47 1.02 3.45
CA ASN A 268 0.03 1.44 4.76
C ASN A 268 1.27 0.64 5.16
N ILE A 269 2.16 1.28 5.92
CA ILE A 269 3.20 0.61 6.70
C ILE A 269 2.78 0.65 8.16
N TYR A 270 2.70 -0.53 8.77
CA TYR A 270 2.20 -0.76 10.10
C TYR A 270 3.32 -1.06 11.10
N GLY A 271 3.01 -0.91 12.39
CA GLY A 271 3.70 -1.63 13.45
C GLY A 271 3.45 -3.14 13.39
N ASP A 272 4.10 -3.87 14.30
CA ASP A 272 4.02 -5.32 14.41
C ASP A 272 2.59 -5.88 14.42
N ASN A 273 1.65 -5.21 15.07
CA ASN A 273 0.26 -5.67 15.21
C ASN A 273 -0.63 -5.49 13.96
N LEU A 274 -0.11 -4.94 12.84
CA LEU A 274 -0.88 -4.61 11.63
C LEU A 274 -2.09 -3.68 11.85
N LYS A 275 -2.15 -3.00 13.01
CA LYS A 275 -3.23 -2.06 13.37
C LYS A 275 -2.72 -0.64 13.47
N THR A 276 -1.53 -0.47 14.05
CA THR A 276 -0.92 0.85 14.23
C THR A 276 -0.29 1.29 12.92
N VAL A 277 -0.90 2.24 12.21
CA VAL A 277 -0.33 2.80 10.98
C VAL A 277 0.80 3.78 11.34
N TYR A 278 2.02 3.50 10.88
CA TYR A 278 3.14 4.42 10.99
C TYR A 278 3.11 5.47 9.88
N THR A 279 2.89 5.03 8.64
CA THR A 279 2.83 5.88 7.45
C THR A 279 2.09 5.15 6.31
N TYR A 280 1.98 5.81 5.17
CA TYR A 280 1.40 5.30 3.93
C TYR A 280 2.33 5.64 2.76
N ILE A 281 2.30 4.82 1.71
CA ILE A 281 3.16 4.96 0.53
C ILE A 281 2.37 4.73 -0.75
N GLN A 282 2.77 5.34 -1.85
CA GLN A 282 2.18 5.10 -3.16
C GLN A 282 2.45 3.67 -3.69
N TYR A 283 1.55 3.12 -4.50
CA TYR A 283 1.80 1.87 -5.20
C TYR A 283 3.07 1.93 -6.08
N GLY A 284 3.68 0.78 -6.33
CA GLY A 284 4.95 0.67 -7.05
C GLY A 284 6.18 1.16 -6.26
N THR A 285 6.03 1.63 -5.02
CA THR A 285 7.14 1.96 -4.13
C THR A 285 7.92 0.69 -3.79
N GLU A 286 9.24 0.78 -3.93
CA GLU A 286 10.21 -0.25 -3.57
C GLU A 286 10.47 -0.26 -2.05
N LEU A 287 10.47 -1.44 -1.45
CA LEU A 287 10.63 -1.67 -0.02
C LEU A 287 11.69 -2.75 0.17
N LYS A 288 12.72 -2.52 1.00
CA LYS A 288 13.68 -3.59 1.30
C LYS A 288 12.99 -4.62 2.19
N VAL A 289 13.03 -5.90 1.79
CA VAL A 289 12.46 -6.98 2.61
C VAL A 289 13.48 -7.37 3.66
N LEU A 290 13.03 -7.42 4.92
CA LEU A 290 13.82 -7.90 6.06
C LEU A 290 13.38 -9.30 6.50
N GLU A 291 12.08 -9.60 6.39
CA GLU A 291 11.51 -10.89 6.79
C GLU A 291 10.15 -11.11 6.11
N VAL A 292 9.87 -12.34 5.66
CA VAL A 292 8.56 -12.72 5.10
C VAL A 292 7.86 -13.70 6.03
N GLY A 293 6.73 -13.28 6.59
CA GLY A 293 5.84 -14.09 7.42
C GLY A 293 4.69 -14.73 6.64
N GLU A 294 3.77 -15.38 7.35
CA GLU A 294 2.60 -16.04 6.75
C GLU A 294 1.59 -15.05 6.17
N ASP A 295 1.36 -13.91 6.82
CA ASP A 295 0.35 -12.90 6.45
C ASP A 295 0.92 -11.48 6.25
N ARG A 296 2.17 -11.25 6.65
CA ARG A 296 2.85 -9.95 6.60
C ARG A 296 4.29 -10.05 6.15
N VAL A 297 4.81 -8.92 5.68
CA VAL A 297 6.22 -8.76 5.31
C VAL A 297 6.81 -7.64 6.15
N LYS A 298 7.91 -7.93 6.86
CA LYS A 298 8.70 -6.92 7.54
C LYS A 298 9.57 -6.22 6.50
N VAL A 299 9.44 -4.92 6.42
CA VAL A 299 10.09 -4.11 5.40
C VAL A 299 10.84 -2.93 6.00
N GLN A 300 11.84 -2.45 5.28
CA GLN A 300 12.50 -1.18 5.52
C GLN A 300 12.27 -0.23 4.35
N LEU A 301 11.93 1.01 4.68
CA LEU A 301 11.90 2.15 3.77
C LEU A 301 12.43 3.38 4.49
N SER A 302 13.44 4.06 3.95
CA SER A 302 14.15 5.08 4.74
C SER A 302 14.75 4.42 6.02
N ASP A 303 14.76 5.10 7.16
CA ASP A 303 15.09 4.48 8.46
C ASP A 303 13.88 3.78 9.13
N LEU A 304 12.72 3.74 8.45
CA LEU A 304 11.52 3.15 9.02
C LEU A 304 11.54 1.64 8.76
N THR A 305 11.60 0.87 9.84
CA THR A 305 11.23 -0.55 9.81
C THR A 305 9.77 -0.70 10.23
N GLY A 306 9.00 -1.46 9.46
CA GLY A 306 7.61 -1.75 9.76
C GLY A 306 7.12 -2.99 9.04
N TYR A 307 5.81 -3.16 8.96
CA TYR A 307 5.16 -4.30 8.32
C TYR A 307 4.16 -3.83 7.28
N VAL A 308 4.04 -4.60 6.20
CA VAL A 308 2.97 -4.47 5.20
C VAL A 308 2.22 -5.80 5.13
N GLN A 309 0.94 -5.76 4.73
CA GLN A 309 0.20 -7.00 4.50
C GLN A 309 0.81 -7.72 3.29
N LYS A 310 0.95 -9.05 3.36
CA LYS A 310 1.64 -9.80 2.31
C LYS A 310 0.91 -9.73 0.96
N ASN A 311 -0.42 -9.67 0.97
CA ASN A 311 -1.22 -9.50 -0.24
C ASN A 311 -1.07 -8.11 -0.89
N GLU A 312 -0.64 -7.09 -0.14
CA GLU A 312 -0.43 -5.69 -0.60
C GLU A 312 0.92 -5.48 -1.28
N VAL A 313 1.75 -6.51 -1.42
CA VAL A 313 3.06 -6.40 -2.06
C VAL A 313 3.38 -7.55 -3.00
N THR A 314 4.23 -7.27 -3.99
CA THR A 314 4.88 -8.28 -4.84
C THR A 314 6.29 -8.48 -4.32
N LEU A 315 6.64 -9.71 -3.95
CA LEU A 315 8.01 -10.06 -3.56
C LEU A 315 8.89 -10.23 -4.79
N ILE A 316 10.09 -9.67 -4.73
CA ILE A 316 11.09 -9.68 -5.81
C ILE A 316 12.41 -10.16 -5.18
N PRO A 317 12.83 -11.41 -5.41
CA PRO A 317 14.12 -11.91 -4.96
C PRO A 317 15.27 -11.07 -5.50
N GLU A 318 16.35 -10.94 -4.72
CA GLU A 318 17.53 -10.13 -5.09
C GLU A 318 18.12 -10.52 -6.47
N ASN A 319 18.16 -11.81 -6.82
CA ASN A 319 18.67 -12.29 -8.11
C ASN A 319 17.75 -11.96 -9.31
N GLU A 320 16.49 -11.59 -9.08
CA GLU A 320 15.56 -11.15 -10.12
C GLU A 320 15.41 -9.62 -10.19
N MET A 321 16.07 -8.88 -9.30
CA MET A 321 16.08 -7.42 -9.31
C MET A 321 16.84 -6.90 -10.54
N LYS A 322 16.12 -6.63 -11.63
CA LYS A 322 16.71 -6.06 -12.86
C LYS A 322 16.99 -4.57 -12.76
N LYS A 323 16.25 -3.86 -11.92
CA LYS A 323 16.28 -2.41 -11.74
C LYS A 323 16.03 -2.14 -10.26
N SER A 324 16.61 -1.10 -9.70
CA SER A 324 16.33 -0.64 -8.33
C SER A 324 16.61 0.86 -8.24
N SER A 325 16.18 1.50 -7.15
CA SER A 325 16.46 2.91 -6.89
C SER A 325 17.92 3.11 -6.50
N TYR A 326 18.55 4.15 -7.05
CA TYR A 326 19.96 4.46 -6.78
C TYR A 326 20.23 5.97 -6.89
N TYR A 327 21.39 6.36 -6.38
CA TYR A 327 21.85 7.75 -6.41
C TYR A 327 22.99 7.90 -7.42
N VAL A 328 23.05 9.05 -8.09
CA VAL A 328 24.11 9.38 -9.08
C VAL A 328 24.67 10.79 -8.90
N LYS A 329 25.90 10.98 -9.38
CA LYS A 329 26.60 12.28 -9.43
C LYS A 329 27.11 12.60 -10.83
N PRO A 330 26.25 13.01 -11.78
CA PRO A 330 26.65 13.28 -13.16
C PRO A 330 27.38 14.62 -13.33
N ASP A 331 27.12 15.62 -12.47
CA ASP A 331 27.55 17.02 -12.63
C ASP A 331 27.91 17.69 -11.27
N GLY A 332 28.33 16.89 -10.28
CA GLY A 332 28.67 17.38 -8.94
C GLY A 332 27.48 17.48 -7.97
N TYR A 333 26.25 17.37 -8.48
CA TYR A 333 25.04 17.28 -7.65
C TYR A 333 24.60 15.83 -7.44
N LEU A 334 23.94 15.58 -6.32
CA LEU A 334 23.31 14.30 -6.01
C LEU A 334 21.95 14.25 -6.68
N TYR A 335 21.71 13.20 -7.46
CA TYR A 335 20.38 12.89 -7.97
C TYR A 335 19.94 11.55 -7.40
N HIS A 336 18.65 11.45 -7.10
CA HIS A 336 18.02 10.18 -6.78
C HIS A 336 17.26 9.71 -8.02
N ARG A 337 17.70 8.58 -8.59
CA ARG A 337 17.04 7.84 -9.67
C ARG A 337 16.24 6.72 -9.03
N TYR A 338 14.98 6.97 -8.77
CA TYR A 338 14.11 6.00 -8.14
C TYR A 338 13.32 5.24 -9.20
N PHE A 339 13.19 3.93 -8.99
CA PHE A 339 12.43 3.07 -9.87
C PHE A 339 11.04 2.85 -9.30
N THR A 340 10.01 3.01 -10.13
CA THR A 340 8.63 2.70 -9.74
C THR A 340 8.18 1.44 -10.45
N TYR A 341 7.81 0.42 -9.67
CA TYR A 341 7.34 -0.87 -10.17
C TYR A 341 5.85 -0.84 -10.52
N ASN A 342 5.39 0.20 -11.24
CA ASN A 342 4.04 0.20 -11.78
C ASN A 342 3.94 -0.97 -12.78
N THR A 343 3.08 -1.95 -12.48
CA THR A 343 2.94 -3.18 -13.26
C THR A 343 2.57 -2.93 -14.73
N SER A 344 2.04 -1.74 -15.05
CA SER A 344 1.66 -1.35 -16.41
C SER A 344 2.71 -0.49 -17.15
N SER A 345 3.65 0.16 -16.45
CA SER A 345 4.66 1.06 -17.07
C SER A 345 5.83 1.35 -16.13
N PRO A 346 6.69 0.35 -15.85
CA PRO A 346 7.77 0.51 -14.90
C PRO A 346 8.89 1.38 -15.48
N LYS A 347 9.24 2.47 -14.79
CA LYS A 347 10.20 3.47 -15.28
C LYS A 347 11.03 4.10 -14.16
N TYR A 348 12.17 4.66 -14.56
CA TYR A 348 12.94 5.55 -13.71
C TYR A 348 12.36 6.95 -13.75
N ALA A 349 12.32 7.57 -12.57
CA ALA A 349 12.20 9.01 -12.43
C ALA A 349 13.44 9.53 -11.70
N GLU A 350 13.78 10.79 -11.94
CA GLU A 350 14.98 11.41 -11.41
C GLU A 350 14.65 12.80 -10.86
N TYR A 351 15.30 13.19 -9.77
CA TYR A 351 15.33 14.58 -9.32
C TYR A 351 16.67 14.91 -8.69
N ARG A 352 17.08 16.18 -8.83
CA ARG A 352 18.24 16.74 -8.13
C ARG A 352 17.89 16.90 -6.65
N PHE A 353 18.60 16.17 -5.81
CA PHE A 353 18.37 16.12 -4.36
C PHE A 353 19.18 17.19 -3.62
N GLY A 354 20.43 17.42 -4.01
CA GLY A 354 21.31 18.39 -3.34
C GLY A 354 22.74 18.34 -3.84
N ALA A 355 23.71 18.83 -3.06
CA ALA A 355 25.12 18.66 -3.36
C ALA A 355 25.53 17.19 -3.15
N ALA A 356 26.36 16.63 -4.03
CA ALA A 356 26.82 15.26 -3.82
C ALA A 356 27.92 15.17 -2.76
N PRO A 357 27.91 14.11 -1.93
CA PRO A 357 29.00 13.88 -0.99
C PRO A 357 30.34 13.78 -1.71
N SER A 358 31.41 14.18 -1.01
CA SER A 358 32.78 14.14 -1.54
C SER A 358 33.27 12.72 -1.82
N PHE A 359 32.82 11.72 -1.04
CA PHE A 359 33.17 10.32 -1.26
C PHE A 359 32.57 9.73 -2.55
N MET A 360 31.54 10.37 -3.11
CA MET A 360 30.90 9.89 -4.32
C MET A 360 31.69 10.35 -5.55
N LYS A 361 32.14 9.38 -6.36
CA LYS A 361 32.88 9.62 -7.60
C LYS A 361 31.99 10.27 -8.66
N GLN A 362 32.55 11.20 -9.43
CA GLN A 362 31.88 11.79 -10.59
C GLN A 362 31.48 10.69 -11.59
N GLY A 363 30.26 10.73 -12.09
CA GLY A 363 29.67 9.70 -12.96
C GLY A 363 29.32 8.39 -12.24
N GLY A 364 29.65 8.25 -10.95
CA GLY A 364 29.37 7.05 -10.16
C GLY A 364 27.90 6.93 -9.75
N SER A 365 27.52 5.69 -9.43
CA SER A 365 26.21 5.34 -8.85
C SER A 365 26.39 4.63 -7.50
N MET A 366 25.49 4.87 -6.55
CA MET A 366 25.47 4.19 -5.26
C MET A 366 24.05 3.82 -4.84
N TYR A 367 23.88 2.66 -4.23
CA TYR A 367 22.62 2.23 -3.63
C TYR A 367 22.54 2.70 -2.18
N SER A 368 21.34 3.08 -1.75
CA SER A 368 21.05 3.46 -0.37
C SER A 368 19.55 3.33 -0.12
N VAL A 369 19.17 2.40 0.77
CA VAL A 369 17.76 2.16 1.14
C VAL A 369 17.22 3.31 1.99
N ASP A 370 18.07 3.87 2.86
CA ASP A 370 17.71 4.93 3.78
C ASP A 370 17.93 6.35 3.20
N GLY A 371 18.61 6.44 2.05
CA GLY A 371 19.04 7.68 1.43
C GLY A 371 20.14 8.44 2.17
N LYS A 372 20.78 7.78 3.16
CA LYS A 372 21.79 8.38 4.05
C LYS A 372 23.04 7.53 4.18
N THR A 373 22.90 6.22 4.20
CA THR A 373 23.99 5.24 4.28
C THR A 373 24.36 4.79 2.88
N PHE A 374 25.60 5.06 2.47
CA PHE A 374 26.16 4.80 1.16
C PHE A 374 27.41 3.92 1.32
N GLY A 375 27.22 2.60 1.29
CA GLY A 375 28.29 1.66 1.65
C GLY A 375 28.67 1.84 3.12
N ASN A 376 29.93 2.20 3.40
CA ASN A 376 30.43 2.43 4.76
C ASN A 376 30.34 3.90 5.21
N GLU A 377 29.85 4.79 4.35
CA GLU A 377 29.74 6.22 4.63
C GLU A 377 28.31 6.61 4.95
N THR A 378 28.13 7.62 5.81
CA THR A 378 26.85 8.26 6.06
C THR A 378 26.87 9.71 5.59
N PHE A 379 25.73 10.20 5.11
CA PHE A 379 25.60 11.54 4.57
C PHE A 379 24.16 12.03 4.68
N TYR A 380 23.97 13.23 5.23
CA TYR A 380 22.67 13.85 5.42
C TYR A 380 22.57 15.07 4.52
N GLN A 381 21.63 15.06 3.57
CA GLN A 381 21.37 16.25 2.76
C GLN A 381 20.83 17.38 3.63
N TYR A 382 21.57 18.48 3.68
CA TYR A 382 21.32 19.59 4.60
C TYR A 382 19.87 20.09 4.62
N PHE A 383 19.33 20.49 3.46
CA PHE A 383 17.95 21.00 3.38
C PHE A 383 16.88 19.94 3.63
N ASN A 384 17.23 18.66 3.65
CA ASN A 384 16.29 17.59 3.98
C ASN A 384 16.10 17.45 5.51
N TYR A 385 17.06 17.91 6.31
CA TYR A 385 17.12 17.71 7.76
C TYR A 385 17.32 18.98 8.59
N VAL A 386 17.59 20.13 7.98
CA VAL A 386 17.57 21.43 8.66
C VAL A 386 16.14 21.74 9.14
N SER A 387 16.04 22.30 10.34
CA SER A 387 14.75 22.68 10.91
C SER A 387 14.07 23.73 10.04
N LEU A 388 12.82 23.47 9.70
CA LEU A 388 11.93 24.38 8.99
C LEU A 388 11.43 25.52 9.89
N ARG A 389 11.93 25.61 11.13
CA ARG A 389 11.82 26.79 12.01
C ARG A 389 13.05 27.71 11.95
N SER A 390 14.09 27.31 11.21
CA SER A 390 15.17 28.24 10.86
C SER A 390 14.64 29.39 10.00
N LYS A 391 15.25 30.57 10.08
CA LYS A 391 14.87 31.72 9.25
C LYS A 391 15.79 31.82 8.04
N THR A 392 15.22 32.07 6.87
CA THR A 392 16.01 32.35 5.68
C THR A 392 16.60 33.76 5.72
N GLU A 393 17.85 33.91 5.28
CA GLU A 393 18.56 35.18 5.13
C GLU A 393 18.18 35.92 3.84
N TYR A 394 17.49 35.24 2.92
CA TYR A 394 17.09 35.84 1.65
C TYR A 394 15.95 36.83 1.85
N THR A 395 16.03 37.94 1.11
CA THR A 395 14.95 38.93 1.04
C THR A 395 13.80 38.43 0.16
N ALA A 396 12.65 39.10 0.25
CA ALA A 396 11.49 38.80 -0.60
C ALA A 396 11.85 38.85 -2.10
N GLU A 397 12.57 39.88 -2.52
CA GLU A 397 12.96 40.12 -3.91
C GLU A 397 13.93 39.05 -4.41
N GLN A 398 14.83 38.59 -3.54
CA GLN A 398 15.75 37.51 -3.87
C GLN A 398 14.99 36.21 -4.11
N LEU A 399 14.04 35.85 -3.23
CA LEU A 399 13.21 34.66 -3.41
C LEU A 399 12.40 34.72 -4.71
N ASP A 400 11.78 35.87 -5.01
CA ASP A 400 11.03 36.08 -6.26
C ASP A 400 11.93 36.00 -7.50
N SER A 401 13.18 36.47 -7.41
CA SER A 401 14.12 36.45 -8.54
C SER A 401 14.46 35.03 -9.01
N TYR A 402 14.50 34.06 -8.10
CA TYR A 402 14.71 32.65 -8.46
C TYR A 402 13.48 32.07 -9.17
N ILE A 403 12.28 32.33 -8.66
CA ILE A 403 11.06 31.87 -9.33
C ILE A 403 11.00 32.44 -10.75
N LYS A 404 11.28 33.73 -10.90
CA LYS A 404 11.32 34.39 -12.21
C LYS A 404 12.36 33.77 -13.15
N SER A 405 13.50 33.30 -12.64
CA SER A 405 14.53 32.67 -13.48
C SER A 405 14.14 31.27 -13.96
N VAL A 406 13.32 30.55 -13.19
CA VAL A 406 12.82 29.22 -13.55
C VAL A 406 11.55 29.29 -14.41
N LYS A 407 10.62 30.19 -14.06
CA LYS A 407 9.33 30.36 -14.72
C LYS A 407 8.92 31.84 -14.69
N ALA A 408 9.27 32.56 -15.76
CA ALA A 408 9.13 34.01 -15.85
C ALA A 408 7.68 34.53 -15.74
N ASP A 409 6.69 33.69 -16.08
CA ASP A 409 5.25 33.96 -16.02
C ASP A 409 4.58 33.37 -14.78
N SER A 410 5.35 32.90 -13.79
CA SER A 410 4.82 32.26 -12.59
C SER A 410 3.93 33.20 -11.77
N PRO A 411 2.70 32.77 -11.42
CA PRO A 411 1.83 33.49 -10.49
C PRO A 411 2.33 33.56 -9.04
N LEU A 412 3.51 32.97 -8.74
CA LEU A 412 4.12 33.12 -7.43
C LEU A 412 4.99 34.38 -7.32
N ILE A 413 5.44 34.94 -8.45
CA ILE A 413 6.30 36.13 -8.47
C ILE A 413 5.58 37.30 -7.77
N GLY A 414 6.27 37.93 -6.82
CA GLY A 414 5.74 39.03 -6.00
C GLY A 414 5.17 38.57 -4.65
N LEU A 415 5.01 37.26 -4.44
CA LEU A 415 4.55 36.70 -3.17
C LEU A 415 5.69 36.55 -2.15
N GLY A 416 6.95 36.81 -2.52
CA GLY A 416 8.11 36.74 -1.62
C GLY A 416 7.93 37.54 -0.32
N ALA A 417 7.29 38.72 -0.40
CA ALA A 417 6.98 39.54 0.77
C ALA A 417 6.04 38.82 1.73
N LYS A 418 5.01 38.15 1.21
CA LYS A 418 4.07 37.38 2.03
C LYS A 418 4.76 36.18 2.68
N PHE A 419 5.64 35.48 1.98
CA PHE A 419 6.42 34.39 2.57
C PHE A 419 7.33 34.86 3.73
N LYS A 420 7.96 36.04 3.61
CA LYS A 420 8.76 36.64 4.70
C LYS A 420 7.92 37.12 5.88
N GLU A 421 6.72 37.63 5.61
CA GLU A 421 5.75 38.01 6.63
C GLU A 421 5.36 36.79 7.48
N VAL A 422 4.93 35.70 6.84
CA VAL A 422 4.48 34.49 7.56
C VAL A 422 5.63 33.76 8.26
N GLU A 423 6.86 33.85 7.76
CA GLU A 423 8.05 33.35 8.48
C GLU A 423 8.23 34.07 9.81
N SER A 424 8.13 35.40 9.80
CA SER A 424 8.26 36.21 11.01
C SER A 424 7.12 35.95 11.99
N LYS A 425 5.89 35.74 11.48
CA LYS A 425 4.67 35.59 12.27
C LYS A 425 4.48 34.20 12.86
N TYR A 426 4.85 33.15 12.12
CA TYR A 426 4.54 31.76 12.47
C TYR A 426 5.77 30.90 12.70
N ASN A 427 6.98 31.45 12.59
CA ASN A 427 8.24 30.74 12.76
C ASN A 427 8.33 29.52 11.81
N VAL A 428 8.04 29.76 10.54
CA VAL A 428 8.12 28.77 9.45
C VAL A 428 9.00 29.34 8.34
N ASN A 429 10.09 28.66 8.02
CA ASN A 429 11.10 29.08 7.05
C ASN A 429 10.47 29.49 5.70
N ALA A 430 10.71 30.73 5.27
CA ALA A 430 10.10 31.27 4.04
C ALA A 430 10.63 30.57 2.78
N LEU A 431 11.93 30.23 2.73
CA LEU A 431 12.54 29.50 1.63
C LEU A 431 11.87 28.12 1.44
N PHE A 432 11.58 27.42 2.54
CA PHE A 432 10.84 26.16 2.53
C PHE A 432 9.41 26.35 2.03
N LEU A 433 8.65 27.29 2.59
CA LEU A 433 7.25 27.50 2.20
C LEU A 433 7.15 27.87 0.72
N TYR A 434 8.07 28.68 0.21
CA TYR A 434 8.12 29.05 -1.20
C TYR A 434 8.51 27.85 -2.07
N SER A 435 9.50 27.06 -1.64
CA SER A 435 9.88 25.79 -2.31
C SER A 435 8.73 24.80 -2.36
N LEU A 436 7.95 24.71 -1.29
CA LEU A 436 6.76 23.87 -1.20
C LEU A 436 5.65 24.37 -2.13
N ALA A 437 5.34 25.67 -2.12
CA ALA A 437 4.36 26.24 -3.04
C ALA A 437 4.74 25.98 -4.50
N ALA A 438 6.02 26.17 -4.86
CA ALA A 438 6.52 25.87 -6.20
C ALA A 438 6.35 24.39 -6.56
N HIS A 439 6.60 23.47 -5.61
CA HIS A 439 6.44 22.04 -5.80
C HIS A 439 4.98 21.63 -6.01
N GLU A 440 4.08 22.05 -5.12
CA GLU A 440 2.68 21.60 -5.08
C GLU A 440 1.80 22.23 -6.17
N SER A 441 2.20 23.39 -6.68
CA SER A 441 1.38 24.14 -7.65
C SER A 441 1.99 24.26 -9.04
N ASP A 442 3.04 23.50 -9.36
CA ASP A 442 3.81 23.69 -10.60
C ASP A 442 4.17 25.17 -10.81
N PHE A 443 4.89 25.72 -9.84
CA PHE A 443 5.27 27.14 -9.81
C PHE A 443 4.07 28.09 -9.94
N GLY A 444 2.97 27.80 -9.24
CA GLY A 444 1.76 28.62 -9.20
C GLY A 444 0.80 28.44 -10.37
N THR A 445 1.12 27.55 -11.33
CA THR A 445 0.34 27.41 -12.57
C THR A 445 -0.64 26.25 -12.58
N SER A 446 -0.69 25.42 -11.55
CA SER A 446 -1.68 24.33 -11.47
C SER A 446 -3.11 24.87 -11.50
N ARG A 447 -4.05 24.04 -11.96
CA ARG A 447 -5.46 24.43 -12.03
C ARG A 447 -6.01 24.91 -10.67
N LEU A 448 -5.66 24.20 -9.60
CA LEU A 448 -6.01 24.56 -8.22
C LEU A 448 -5.43 25.93 -7.82
N ALA A 449 -4.17 26.19 -8.15
CA ALA A 449 -3.53 27.47 -7.85
C ALA A 449 -4.13 28.65 -8.62
N ARG A 450 -4.53 28.44 -9.88
CA ARG A 450 -5.13 29.49 -10.72
C ARG A 450 -6.59 29.76 -10.38
N GLU A 451 -7.41 28.72 -10.25
CA GLU A 451 -8.87 28.86 -10.12
C GLU A 451 -9.34 28.94 -8.66
N LYS A 452 -8.56 28.39 -7.71
CA LYS A 452 -8.91 28.36 -6.27
C LYS A 452 -7.91 29.09 -5.37
N ASN A 453 -6.88 29.71 -5.95
CA ASN A 453 -5.74 30.28 -5.21
C ASN A 453 -5.06 29.30 -4.26
N ASN A 454 -5.23 27.99 -4.49
CA ASN A 454 -4.72 26.95 -3.60
C ASN A 454 -3.33 26.49 -4.05
N LEU A 455 -2.30 27.08 -3.46
CA LEU A 455 -0.90 26.86 -3.83
C LEU A 455 -0.29 25.56 -3.28
N PHE A 456 -0.92 24.94 -2.28
CA PHE A 456 -0.34 23.80 -1.55
C PHE A 456 -1.20 22.53 -1.65
N GLY A 457 -2.17 22.50 -2.57
CA GLY A 457 -3.09 21.36 -2.72
C GLY A 457 -3.92 21.07 -1.46
N LEU A 458 -4.21 22.09 -0.64
CA LEU A 458 -4.85 21.88 0.66
C LEU A 458 -6.27 21.32 0.49
N ASN A 459 -6.53 20.19 1.16
CA ASN A 459 -7.77 19.40 1.05
C ASN A 459 -8.08 18.85 -0.35
N ALA A 460 -7.11 18.84 -1.26
CA ALA A 460 -7.26 18.23 -2.58
C ALA A 460 -7.12 16.71 -2.46
N THR A 461 -8.23 16.01 -2.20
CA THR A 461 -8.23 14.54 -2.08
C THR A 461 -8.15 13.87 -3.45
N ASP A 462 -7.50 12.71 -3.54
CA ASP A 462 -7.26 11.97 -4.79
C ASP A 462 -8.51 11.76 -5.68
N ASN A 463 -9.68 11.54 -5.09
CA ASN A 463 -10.93 11.27 -5.83
C ASN A 463 -11.61 12.51 -6.41
N SER A 464 -11.28 13.70 -5.88
CA SER A 464 -11.79 14.97 -6.40
C SER A 464 -10.83 16.09 -6.00
N PRO A 465 -9.60 16.11 -6.55
CA PRO A 465 -8.58 17.03 -6.06
C PRO A 465 -9.03 18.48 -6.27
N PHE A 466 -9.58 18.76 -7.45
CA PHE A 466 -10.15 20.07 -7.74
C PHE A 466 -11.42 20.35 -6.94
N GLY A 467 -12.37 19.41 -6.84
CA GLY A 467 -13.65 19.65 -6.17
C GLY A 467 -13.48 19.88 -4.66
N ASN A 468 -12.70 19.03 -4.00
CA ASN A 468 -12.49 19.06 -2.55
C ASN A 468 -11.42 20.06 -2.11
N GLY A 469 -10.49 20.42 -3.00
CA GLY A 469 -9.46 21.42 -2.72
C GLY A 469 -10.08 22.72 -2.20
N LEU A 470 -9.51 23.26 -1.12
CA LEU A 470 -9.96 24.52 -0.54
C LEU A 470 -9.83 25.65 -1.58
N SER A 471 -10.73 26.63 -1.48
CA SER A 471 -10.64 27.88 -2.25
C SER A 471 -10.31 29.02 -1.29
N PHE A 472 -9.42 29.90 -1.72
CA PHE A 472 -8.96 31.05 -0.95
C PHE A 472 -9.27 32.35 -1.72
N ASN A 473 -9.51 33.45 -1.01
CA ASN A 473 -9.79 34.73 -1.66
C ASN A 473 -8.58 35.24 -2.45
N SER A 474 -7.38 34.93 -1.97
CA SER A 474 -6.10 35.30 -2.59
C SER A 474 -5.06 34.19 -2.38
N LYS A 475 -3.92 34.28 -3.09
CA LYS A 475 -2.79 33.36 -2.87
C LYS A 475 -2.11 33.64 -1.54
N GLU A 476 -2.12 34.88 -1.11
CA GLU A 476 -1.62 35.36 0.17
C GLU A 476 -2.40 34.76 1.34
N ASP A 477 -3.73 34.67 1.22
CA ASP A 477 -4.60 33.98 2.19
C ASP A 477 -4.25 32.49 2.27
N CYS A 478 -3.95 31.86 1.13
CA CYS A 478 -3.51 30.46 1.09
C CYS A 478 -2.16 30.28 1.78
N ILE A 479 -1.19 31.18 1.55
CA ILE A 479 0.13 31.17 2.19
C ILE A 479 0.00 31.35 3.70
N GLU A 480 -0.80 32.32 4.15
CA GLU A 480 -1.11 32.56 5.56
C GLU A 480 -1.68 31.28 6.22
N HIS A 481 -2.68 30.68 5.59
CA HIS A 481 -3.34 29.49 6.11
C HIS A 481 -2.41 28.28 6.16
N ALA A 482 -1.60 28.05 5.12
CA ALA A 482 -0.63 26.96 5.07
C ALA A 482 0.44 27.11 6.18
N ALA A 483 1.01 28.32 6.33
CA ALA A 483 2.03 28.61 7.31
C ALA A 483 1.52 28.43 8.74
N LYS A 484 0.31 28.94 9.04
CA LYS A 484 -0.29 28.85 10.37
C LYS A 484 -0.81 27.44 10.69
N VAL A 485 -1.82 26.99 9.96
CA VAL A 485 -2.68 25.85 10.32
C VAL A 485 -2.03 24.51 10.00
N TYR A 486 -1.32 24.44 8.87
CA TYR A 486 -0.69 23.19 8.44
C TYR A 486 0.72 23.06 8.98
N MET A 487 1.53 24.12 8.92
CA MET A 487 2.92 24.05 9.35
C MET A 487 3.09 24.32 10.84
N SER A 488 2.91 25.57 11.29
CA SER A 488 3.29 25.98 12.64
C SER A 488 2.48 25.32 13.74
N GLU A 489 1.14 25.26 13.60
CA GLU A 489 0.22 24.62 14.55
C GLU A 489 0.09 23.09 14.30
N GLY A 490 0.50 22.62 13.12
CA GLY A 490 0.29 21.26 12.64
C GLY A 490 1.58 20.43 12.60
N TYR A 491 2.14 20.25 11.41
CA TYR A 491 3.26 19.33 11.16
C TYR A 491 4.53 19.66 11.94
N LEU A 492 4.75 20.92 12.28
CA LEU A 492 5.94 21.38 13.02
C LEU A 492 5.72 21.47 14.54
N ASN A 493 4.52 21.18 15.05
CA ASN A 493 4.18 21.36 16.47
C ASN A 493 4.29 20.04 17.26
N PRO A 494 5.23 19.90 18.22
CA PRO A 494 5.36 18.71 19.06
C PRO A 494 4.07 18.24 19.77
N GLY A 495 3.12 19.14 20.01
CA GLY A 495 1.82 18.82 20.62
C GLY A 495 0.75 18.31 19.65
N HIS A 496 1.02 18.29 18.34
CA HIS A 496 0.03 17.93 17.32
C HIS A 496 0.23 16.50 16.79
N TRP A 497 -0.84 15.76 16.54
CA TRP A 497 -0.77 14.35 16.11
C TRP A 497 -0.04 14.11 14.77
N ARG A 498 0.04 15.14 13.93
CA ARG A 498 0.78 15.16 12.65
C ARG A 498 2.30 15.29 12.83
N TYR A 499 2.77 15.73 13.99
CA TYR A 499 4.18 15.94 14.24
C TYR A 499 4.98 14.65 14.24
N THR A 500 6.17 14.71 13.63
CA THR A 500 7.16 13.63 13.66
C THR A 500 8.60 14.16 13.69
N ALA A 501 8.84 15.37 13.17
CA ALA A 501 10.01 16.24 13.35
C ALA A 501 9.78 17.56 12.57
N THR A 502 10.66 18.56 12.73
CA THR A 502 10.53 19.88 12.08
C THR A 502 11.27 20.02 10.74
N TYR A 503 11.67 18.94 10.08
CA TYR A 503 12.33 18.98 8.76
C TYR A 503 11.47 18.30 7.66
N THR A 504 11.82 18.47 6.38
CA THR A 504 11.06 17.86 5.27
C THR A 504 11.11 16.32 5.34
N GLY A 505 12.30 15.77 5.53
CA GLY A 505 12.55 14.38 5.89
C GLY A 505 12.12 13.34 4.86
N ASP A 506 11.80 12.17 5.38
CA ASP A 506 11.51 10.93 4.66
C ASP A 506 10.40 10.15 5.37
N LYS A 507 10.23 8.85 5.07
CA LYS A 507 9.17 8.04 5.69
C LYS A 507 9.46 7.63 7.15
N ALA A 508 10.65 7.91 7.68
CA ALA A 508 11.01 7.68 9.08
C ALA A 508 10.86 8.93 9.96
N GLY A 509 10.70 10.13 9.39
CA GLY A 509 10.52 11.36 10.15
C GLY A 509 10.45 12.62 9.30
N GLY A 510 9.95 13.69 9.89
CA GLY A 510 9.67 14.94 9.21
C GLY A 510 8.27 14.96 8.57
N LEU A 511 8.03 15.98 7.76
CA LEU A 511 6.74 16.17 7.09
C LEU A 511 6.36 14.96 6.24
N ASN A 512 7.31 14.40 5.48
CA ASN A 512 7.06 13.33 4.51
C ASN A 512 6.46 12.04 5.13
N MET A 513 6.71 11.81 6.42
CA MET A 513 6.11 10.68 7.13
C MET A 513 4.57 10.72 7.13
N LYS A 514 3.96 11.90 7.10
CA LYS A 514 2.49 12.06 7.19
C LYS A 514 1.88 13.02 6.15
N TYR A 515 2.69 13.74 5.37
CA TYR A 515 2.22 14.78 4.45
C TYR A 515 1.85 14.23 3.06
N ALA A 516 2.64 13.32 2.50
CA ALA A 516 2.46 12.83 1.13
C ALA A 516 2.63 11.30 1.07
N SER A 517 2.00 10.63 0.09
CA SER A 517 2.20 9.19 -0.17
C SER A 517 3.52 8.91 -0.90
N ASP A 518 4.03 9.87 -1.67
CA ASP A 518 5.33 9.78 -2.34
C ASP A 518 6.46 9.75 -1.30
N ALA A 519 7.12 8.59 -1.17
CA ALA A 519 8.24 8.40 -0.26
C ALA A 519 9.42 9.38 -0.49
N ASN A 520 9.51 9.99 -1.67
CA ASN A 520 10.56 10.93 -2.05
C ASN A 520 10.13 12.41 -1.97
N TRP A 521 8.90 12.72 -1.57
CA TRP A 521 8.36 14.08 -1.54
C TRP A 521 9.26 15.05 -0.75
N GLY A 522 9.65 14.69 0.47
CA GLY A 522 10.47 15.56 1.32
C GLY A 522 11.84 15.86 0.70
N LYS A 523 12.42 14.87 0.03
CA LYS A 523 13.68 15.00 -0.72
C LYS A 523 13.52 15.91 -1.95
N LYS A 524 12.38 15.86 -2.64
CA LYS A 524 12.06 16.75 -3.78
C LYS A 524 11.92 18.21 -3.33
N VAL A 525 11.20 18.45 -2.24
CA VAL A 525 11.05 19.79 -1.64
C VAL A 525 12.41 20.32 -1.16
N ALA A 526 13.21 19.51 -0.47
CA ALA A 526 14.59 19.89 -0.10
C ALA A 526 15.45 20.23 -1.33
N GLY A 527 15.29 19.49 -2.44
CA GLY A 527 15.94 19.80 -3.70
C GLY A 527 15.50 21.14 -4.31
N HIS A 528 14.25 21.59 -4.10
CA HIS A 528 13.84 22.96 -4.44
C HIS A 528 14.59 23.99 -3.57
N MET A 529 14.62 23.80 -2.25
CA MET A 529 15.35 24.70 -1.34
C MET A 529 16.83 24.83 -1.74
N PHE A 530 17.48 23.70 -2.06
CA PHE A 530 18.87 23.69 -2.54
C PHE A 530 19.08 24.46 -3.83
N ARG A 531 18.14 24.41 -4.78
CA ARG A 531 18.25 25.11 -6.06
C ARG A 531 18.04 26.62 -5.92
N PHE A 532 17.09 27.03 -5.07
CA PHE A 532 16.92 28.42 -4.65
C PHE A 532 18.23 28.95 -4.05
N ASP A 533 18.75 28.29 -3.01
CA ASP A 533 19.99 28.68 -2.34
C ASP A 533 21.18 28.72 -3.32
N SER A 534 21.30 27.70 -4.19
CA SER A 534 22.35 27.64 -5.22
C SER A 534 22.31 28.81 -6.19
N TYR A 535 21.12 29.24 -6.61
CA TYR A 535 20.95 30.40 -7.49
C TYR A 535 21.25 31.72 -6.78
N LEU A 536 20.88 31.82 -5.50
CA LEU A 536 21.03 33.03 -4.69
C LEU A 536 22.38 33.14 -3.96
N GLY A 537 23.36 32.35 -4.37
CA GLY A 537 24.75 32.47 -3.90
C GLY A 537 25.14 31.59 -2.71
N LYS A 538 24.36 30.54 -2.41
CA LYS A 538 24.67 29.50 -1.41
C LYS A 538 24.93 30.03 0.00
N LYS A 539 24.05 30.88 0.51
CA LYS A 539 24.23 31.49 1.84
C LYS A 539 23.81 30.56 2.97
N GLU A 540 22.93 29.60 2.68
CA GLU A 540 22.29 28.77 3.71
C GLU A 540 22.75 27.32 3.71
N TYR A 541 23.22 26.76 2.58
CA TYR A 541 23.74 25.39 2.56
C TYR A 541 24.84 25.19 3.60
N ASN A 542 24.66 24.21 4.50
CA ASN A 542 25.57 23.89 5.61
C ASN A 542 25.83 25.06 6.59
N LYS A 543 24.95 26.07 6.64
CA LYS A 543 25.01 27.18 7.61
C LYS A 543 24.97 26.69 9.06
N TYR A 544 24.19 25.63 9.31
CA TYR A 544 24.06 25.01 10.63
C TYR A 544 24.71 23.62 10.65
N LYS A 545 25.29 23.25 11.79
CA LYS A 545 25.58 21.83 12.03
C LYS A 545 24.27 21.10 12.32
N LEU A 546 24.24 19.82 12.00
CA LEU A 546 23.12 18.92 12.21
C LEU A 546 23.64 17.77 13.05
N ALA A 547 22.77 17.24 13.90
CA ALA A 547 23.11 16.09 14.71
C ALA A 547 21.89 15.20 14.93
N ARG A 548 22.12 13.89 15.04
CA ARG A 548 21.10 12.88 15.32
C ARG A 548 20.99 12.68 16.82
N VAL A 549 19.77 12.56 17.31
CA VAL A 549 19.46 12.16 18.69
C VAL A 549 19.68 10.65 18.84
N THR A 550 20.53 10.24 19.79
CA THR A 550 20.90 8.82 19.96
C THR A 550 19.86 8.02 20.74
N ASN A 551 19.24 8.64 21.74
CA ASN A 551 18.19 8.06 22.59
C ASN A 551 17.04 9.05 22.78
N LYS A 552 15.86 8.57 23.18
CA LYS A 552 14.75 9.46 23.54
C LYS A 552 15.22 10.43 24.63
N VAL A 553 15.13 11.73 24.36
CA VAL A 553 15.67 12.78 25.24
C VAL A 553 14.71 13.95 25.34
N GLU A 554 14.74 14.64 26.47
CA GLU A 554 13.96 15.85 26.70
C GLU A 554 14.69 17.07 26.14
N ALA A 555 13.98 17.87 25.35
CA ALA A 555 14.41 19.22 25.00
C ALA A 555 13.95 20.19 26.09
N LYS A 556 14.87 21.00 26.61
CA LYS A 556 14.64 21.93 27.71
C LYS A 556 14.75 23.38 27.26
N LYS A 557 13.97 24.27 27.85
CA LYS A 557 14.09 25.72 27.62
C LYS A 557 15.31 26.29 28.35
N ASP A 558 15.48 25.92 29.62
CA ASP A 558 16.65 26.24 30.43
C ASP A 558 17.11 25.01 31.22
N PRO A 559 18.31 24.47 30.94
CA PRO A 559 18.82 23.30 31.64
C PRO A 559 19.23 23.57 33.10
N ARG A 560 19.27 24.83 33.56
CA ARG A 560 19.55 25.18 34.97
C ARG A 560 18.40 24.85 35.91
N THR A 561 17.19 24.62 35.37
CA THR A 561 15.99 24.35 36.15
C THR A 561 15.39 23.00 35.76
N SER A 562 14.86 22.26 36.74
CA SER A 562 14.32 20.91 36.50
C SER A 562 12.95 20.90 35.81
N ASN A 563 12.17 21.99 35.89
CA ASN A 563 10.78 22.04 35.43
C ASN A 563 10.56 22.70 34.05
N GLU A 564 11.63 23.05 33.33
CA GLU A 564 11.54 23.72 32.02
C GLU A 564 11.62 22.77 30.81
N ARG A 565 10.91 21.64 30.90
CA ARG A 565 10.75 20.71 29.77
C ARG A 565 9.82 21.32 28.70
N LEU A 566 10.25 21.28 27.45
CA LEU A 566 9.42 21.69 26.30
C LEU A 566 8.74 20.48 25.66
N TYR A 567 9.52 19.53 25.15
CA TYR A 567 9.02 18.36 24.43
C TYR A 567 10.03 17.20 24.48
N ASN A 568 9.61 16.03 23.99
CA ASN A 568 10.51 14.87 23.84
C ASN A 568 10.93 14.72 22.38
N LEU A 569 12.23 14.54 22.18
CA LEU A 569 12.80 14.10 20.92
C LEU A 569 12.89 12.57 20.92
N ALA A 570 12.40 11.94 19.84
CA ALA A 570 12.60 10.52 19.64
C ALA A 570 14.05 10.24 19.17
N ALA A 571 14.53 9.02 19.41
CA ALA A 571 15.79 8.56 18.83
C ALA A 571 15.74 8.67 17.30
N ASN A 572 16.92 8.83 16.69
CA ASN A 572 17.16 9.02 15.26
C ASN A 572 16.63 10.33 14.64
N LYS A 573 15.97 11.20 15.41
CA LYS A 573 15.56 12.51 14.88
C LYS A 573 16.78 13.44 14.77
N VAL A 574 16.82 14.20 13.69
CA VAL A 574 17.87 15.20 13.45
C VAL A 574 17.46 16.54 14.06
N VAL A 575 18.41 17.19 14.73
CA VAL A 575 18.27 18.54 15.29
C VAL A 575 19.24 19.49 14.61
N THR A 576 18.85 20.77 14.53
CA THR A 576 19.68 21.85 13.97
C THR A 576 20.40 22.58 15.09
N ILE A 577 21.73 22.58 15.04
CA ILE A 577 22.60 23.05 16.12
C ILE A 577 22.88 24.53 15.96
N THR A 578 22.67 25.30 17.03
CA THR A 578 22.95 26.74 17.11
C THR A 578 24.16 27.05 17.99
N GLY A 579 24.59 26.11 18.84
CA GLY A 579 25.80 26.25 19.65
C GLY A 579 25.96 25.14 20.69
N GLU A 580 26.98 25.26 21.51
CA GLU A 580 27.22 24.39 22.67
C GLU A 580 27.53 25.25 23.90
N GLU A 581 27.20 24.73 25.08
CA GLU A 581 27.42 25.42 26.35
C GLU A 581 27.62 24.40 27.47
N THR A 582 28.45 24.73 28.47
CA THR A 582 28.58 23.91 29.69
C THR A 582 27.86 24.60 30.83
N ILE A 583 26.88 23.92 31.42
CA ILE A 583 26.02 24.46 32.47
C ILE A 583 26.06 23.48 33.64
N ASN A 584 26.44 23.98 34.82
CA ASN A 584 26.60 23.18 36.06
C ASN A 584 27.47 21.92 35.87
N GLY A 585 28.54 22.03 35.05
CA GLY A 585 29.46 20.93 34.78
C GLY A 585 28.98 19.92 33.72
N GLN A 586 27.75 20.03 33.22
CA GLN A 586 27.22 19.21 32.14
C GLN A 586 27.30 19.94 30.80
N ALA A 587 27.71 19.23 29.74
CA ALA A 587 27.73 19.78 28.39
C ALA A 587 26.34 19.69 27.73
N TRP A 588 25.90 20.81 27.17
CA TRP A 588 24.63 20.97 26.47
C TRP A 588 24.85 21.45 25.05
N VAL A 589 23.95 21.01 24.18
CA VAL A 589 23.84 21.46 22.80
C VAL A 589 22.61 22.35 22.70
N LYS A 590 22.80 23.53 22.11
CA LYS A 590 21.72 24.45 21.76
C LYS A 590 21.21 24.10 20.37
N ILE A 591 19.89 24.01 20.25
CA ILE A 591 19.21 23.63 19.02
C ILE A 591 18.13 24.64 18.67
N ILE A 592 17.79 24.76 17.39
CA ILE A 592 16.52 25.39 16.99
C ILE A 592 15.40 24.55 17.60
N SER A 593 14.57 25.19 18.41
CA SER A 593 13.47 24.53 19.12
C SER A 593 12.35 24.14 18.16
N ASP A 594 11.75 22.97 18.38
CA ASP A 594 10.56 22.50 17.68
C ASP A 594 9.27 23.13 18.23
N ASP A 595 9.33 23.65 19.46
CA ASP A 595 8.22 24.40 20.07
C ASP A 595 8.03 25.73 19.31
N PRO A 596 6.82 26.04 18.80
CA PRO A 596 6.57 27.26 18.03
C PRO A 596 6.74 28.56 18.85
N ALA A 597 6.65 28.51 20.18
CA ALA A 597 6.74 29.67 21.07
C ALA A 597 8.18 29.94 21.58
N VAL A 598 9.12 29.05 21.29
CA VAL A 598 10.51 29.13 21.77
C VAL A 598 11.46 29.00 20.59
N ASN A 599 12.46 29.89 20.50
CA ASN A 599 13.42 29.88 19.38
C ASN A 599 14.53 28.84 19.56
N GLU A 600 15.00 28.64 20.79
CA GLU A 600 16.14 27.81 21.12
C GLU A 600 15.81 26.86 22.27
N ALA A 601 16.27 25.62 22.17
CA ALA A 601 16.16 24.61 23.21
C ALA A 601 17.52 23.97 23.47
N TYR A 602 17.63 23.28 24.60
CA TYR A 602 18.83 22.60 25.05
C TYR A 602 18.61 21.09 25.10
N VAL A 603 19.59 20.34 24.63
CA VAL A 603 19.67 18.88 24.73
C VAL A 603 21.02 18.49 25.30
N ALA A 604 21.04 17.52 26.22
CA ALA A 604 22.29 17.04 26.82
C ALA A 604 23.19 16.44 25.73
N LYS A 605 24.46 16.87 25.68
CA LYS A 605 25.39 16.54 24.58
C LYS A 605 25.63 15.04 24.41
N GLU A 606 25.59 14.27 25.50
CA GLU A 606 25.72 12.81 25.49
C GLU A 606 24.62 12.08 24.69
N ASN A 607 23.49 12.74 24.43
CA ASN A 607 22.37 12.19 23.65
C ASN A 607 22.40 12.62 22.17
N ILE A 608 23.51 13.21 21.71
CA ILE A 608 23.64 13.81 20.39
C ILE A 608 24.87 13.24 19.66
N GLU A 609 24.70 12.93 18.38
CA GLU A 609 25.78 12.53 17.47
C GLU A 609 25.77 13.42 16.22
N TYR A 610 26.84 14.18 15.99
CA TYR A 610 26.96 15.03 14.79
C TYR A 610 26.98 14.20 13.51
N VAL A 611 26.25 14.67 12.49
CA VAL A 611 26.15 13.98 11.20
C VAL A 611 26.97 14.66 10.11
N LYS A 612 27.47 13.88 9.14
CA LYS A 612 28.14 14.39 7.93
C LYS A 612 27.11 15.01 6.96
N GLN A 613 27.48 16.12 6.31
CA GLN A 613 26.65 16.93 5.40
C GLN A 613 27.42 17.38 4.15
#